data_AF-A0A6F8T802-F1
#
_entry.id   AF-A0A6F8T802-F1
#
_cell.length_a   1.000
_cell.length_b   1.000
_cell.length_c   1.000
_cell.angle_alpha   90.00
_cell.angle_beta   90.00
_cell.angle_gamma   90.00
#
_symmetry.space_group_name_H-M   'P 1'
#
loop_
_entity.id
_entity.type
_entity.pdbx_description
1 polymer ?
#
loop_
_entity_poly.entity_id
_entity_poly.type
_entity_poly.pdbx_seq_one_letter_code
_entity_poly.pdbx_strand_id
1 'polypeptide(L)' 'MLNSLAIKGCIVTIDAMGCQKEIAEKIVKQKGDYLLALKGNQGNLHEEVTSFLTVAKETNFNNVEHDFHE' A
#
# COMPACT_ATOMS: atom_id res chain seq x y z
N MET A 1 9.97 -6.91 -15.58
CA MET A 1 8.67 -6.58 -16.18
C MET A 1 8.08 -5.27 -15.67
N LEU A 2 8.09 -4.96 -14.36
CA LEU A 2 7.53 -3.68 -13.85
C LEU A 2 8.23 -2.42 -14.38
N ASN A 3 9.52 -2.49 -14.69
CA ASN A 3 10.31 -1.36 -15.22
C ASN A 3 10.00 -0.98 -16.69
N SER A 4 9.23 -1.81 -17.40
CA SER A 4 8.93 -1.61 -18.82
C SER A 4 7.53 -1.04 -19.05
N LEU A 5 6.76 -0.83 -17.98
CA LEU A 5 5.38 -0.35 -18.02
C LEU A 5 5.37 1.17 -17.79
N ALA A 6 4.64 1.91 -18.62
CA ALA A 6 4.36 3.32 -18.38
C ALA A 6 3.24 3.45 -17.33
N ILE A 7 3.61 3.59 -16.06
CA ILE A 7 2.67 3.60 -14.92
C ILE A 7 2.53 4.97 -14.23
N LYS A 8 3.12 6.02 -14.80
CA LYS A 8 3.03 7.37 -14.22
C LYS A 8 1.57 7.85 -14.19
N GLY A 9 1.08 8.21 -13.01
CA GLY A 9 -0.30 8.64 -12.79
C GLY A 9 -1.33 7.50 -12.87
N CYS A 10 -0.88 6.24 -12.90
CA CYS A 10 -1.75 5.06 -12.87
C CYS A 10 -1.73 4.44 -11.47
N ILE A 11 -2.84 3.82 -11.06
CA ILE A 11 -2.90 2.96 -9.88
C ILE A 11 -2.56 1.52 -10.31
N VAL A 12 -1.51 0.97 -9.73
CA VAL A 12 -1.09 -0.42 -9.93
C VAL A 12 -1.70 -1.29 -8.83
N THR A 13 -2.62 -2.16 -9.20
CA THR A 13 -3.25 -3.13 -8.28
C THR A 13 -2.51 -4.46 -8.33
N ILE A 14 -2.10 -5.01 -7.19
CA ILE A 14 -1.41 -6.31 -7.13
C ILE A 14 -1.95 -7.15 -5.97
N ASP A 15 -2.04 -8.46 -6.19
CA ASP A 15 -2.45 -9.42 -5.18
C ASP A 15 -1.45 -9.53 -4.02
N ALA A 16 -1.83 -10.35 -3.02
CA ALA A 16 -1.03 -10.55 -1.81
C ALA A 16 0.30 -11.29 -2.03
N MET A 17 0.49 -11.98 -3.15
CA MET A 17 1.78 -12.58 -3.49
C MET A 17 2.77 -11.49 -3.96
N GLY A 18 2.26 -10.40 -4.52
CA GLY A 18 3.06 -9.23 -4.93
C GLY A 18 3.10 -8.07 -3.93
N CYS A 19 2.59 -8.25 -2.71
CA CYS A 19 2.67 -7.25 -1.63
C CYS A 19 4.08 -7.18 -1.01
N GLN A 20 5.06 -6.79 -1.83
CA GLN A 20 6.47 -6.71 -1.47
C GLN A 20 6.93 -5.26 -1.44
N LYS A 21 7.76 -4.88 -0.46
CA LYS A 21 8.28 -3.52 -0.31
C LYS A 21 8.98 -3.02 -1.58
N GLU A 22 9.77 -3.87 -2.21
CA GLU A 22 10.49 -3.54 -3.45
C GLU A 22 9.55 -3.23 -4.63
N ILE A 23 8.37 -3.84 -4.66
CA ILE A 23 7.35 -3.58 -5.69
C ILE A 23 6.73 -2.21 -5.45
N ALA A 24 6.33 -1.90 -4.22
CA ALA A 24 5.83 -0.57 -3.84
C ALA A 24 6.86 0.53 -4.15
N GLU A 25 8.13 0.33 -3.78
CA GLU A 25 9.21 1.28 -4.06
C GLU A 25 9.40 1.54 -5.56
N LYS A 26 9.29 0.50 -6.40
CA LYS A 26 9.40 0.64 -7.86
C LYS A 26 8.22 1.40 -8.46
N ILE A 27 7.02 1.23 -7.93
CA ILE A 27 5.82 1.94 -8.39
C ILE A 27 5.96 3.44 -8.08
N VAL A 28 6.32 3.77 -6.83
CA VAL A 28 6.53 5.16 -6.39
C VAL A 28 7.67 5.83 -7.17
N LYS A 29 8.80 5.14 -7.38
CA LYS A 29 9.92 5.66 -8.19
C LYS A 29 9.52 6.01 -9.62
N GLN A 30 8.55 5.28 -10.18
CA GLN A 30 8.00 5.54 -11.52
C GLN A 30 6.84 6.54 -11.52
N LYS A 31 6.55 7.18 -10.37
CA LYS A 31 5.45 8.14 -10.19
C LYS A 31 4.06 7.55 -10.45
N GLY A 32 3.89 6.26 -10.17
CA GLY A 32 2.58 5.62 -10.09
C GLY A 32 2.14 5.46 -8.64
N ASP A 33 0.86 5.17 -8.47
CA ASP A 33 0.23 4.85 -7.20
C ASP A 33 -0.02 3.35 -7.11
N TYR A 34 -0.30 2.81 -5.91
CA TYR A 34 -0.49 1.37 -5.75
C TYR A 34 -1.64 1.01 -4.81
N LEU A 35 -2.25 -0.15 -5.08
CA LEU A 35 -3.15 -0.85 -4.18
C LEU A 35 -2.66 -2.30 -4.06
N LEU A 36 -1.96 -2.61 -2.98
CA LEU A 36 -1.40 -3.94 -2.73
C LEU A 36 -2.26 -4.66 -1.70
N ALA A 37 -2.76 -5.83 -2.05
CA ALA A 37 -3.52 -6.63 -1.10
C ALA A 37 -2.59 -7.24 -0.04
N LEU A 38 -2.90 -7.10 1.25
CA LEU A 38 -2.17 -7.78 2.32
C LEU A 38 -3.03 -8.91 2.88
N LYS A 39 -2.47 -10.12 2.97
CA LYS A 39 -3.18 -11.31 3.49
C LYS A 39 -2.50 -11.79 4.78
N GLY A 40 -3.28 -12.37 5.68
CA GLY A 40 -2.81 -12.84 7.00
C GLY A 40 -1.72 -13.92 6.98
N ASN A 41 -1.43 -14.52 5.82
CA ASN A 41 -0.29 -15.42 5.67
C ASN A 41 1.08 -14.70 5.62
N GLN A 42 1.10 -13.35 5.65
CA GLN A 42 2.30 -12.52 5.71
C GLN A 42 2.75 -12.20 7.16
N GLY A 43 2.43 -13.09 8.11
CA GLY A 43 2.92 -13.05 9.50
C GLY A 43 2.69 -11.71 10.21
N ASN A 44 3.72 -11.23 10.92
CA ASN A 44 3.68 -10.01 11.73
C ASN A 44 3.25 -8.76 10.93
N LEU A 45 3.55 -8.69 9.63
CA LEU A 45 3.19 -7.52 8.81
C LEU A 45 1.68 -7.30 8.79
N HIS A 46 0.89 -8.37 8.72
CA HIS A 46 -0.56 -8.27 8.75
C HIS A 46 -1.06 -7.75 10.11
N GLU A 47 -0.49 -8.24 11.21
CA GLU A 47 -0.86 -7.82 12.56
C GLU A 47 -0.49 -6.35 12.82
N GLU A 48 0.72 -5.95 12.42
CA GLU A 48 1.20 -4.57 12.54
C GLU A 48 0.32 -3.59 11.76
N VAL A 49 0.00 -3.90 10.50
CA VAL A 49 -0.87 -3.06 9.66
C VAL A 49 -2.28 -3.00 10.24
N THR A 50 -2.81 -4.13 10.73
CA THR A 50 -4.13 -4.16 11.37
C THR A 50 -4.16 -3.29 12.63
N SER A 51 -3.14 -3.43 13.48
CA SER A 51 -3.00 -2.63 14.71
C SER A 51 -2.90 -1.14 14.40
N PHE A 52 -2.03 -0.76 13.45
CA PHE A 52 -1.89 0.61 12.99
C PHE A 52 -3.21 1.20 12.49
N LEU A 53 -3.91 0.50 11.60
CA LEU A 53 -5.18 0.98 11.04
C LEU A 53 -6.29 1.04 12.09
N THR A 54 -6.28 0.17 13.10
CA THR A 54 -7.24 0.19 14.21
C THR A 54 -7.05 1.46 15.02
N VAL A 55 -5.81 1.74 15.47
CA VAL A 55 -5.49 2.96 16.23
C VAL A 55 -5.74 4.21 15.39
N ALA A 56 -5.36 4.20 14.11
CA ALA A 56 -5.63 5.32 13.21
C ALA A 56 -7.14 5.60 13.10
N LYS A 57 -7.98 4.58 12.95
CA LYS A 57 -9.44 4.77 12.93
C LYS A 57 -10.01 5.26 14.25
N GLU A 58 -9.60 4.68 15.38
CA GLU A 58 -10.06 5.09 16.72
C GLU A 58 -9.69 6.54 17.04
N THR A 59 -8.58 7.02 16.48
CA THR A 59 -8.11 8.40 16.64
C THR A 59 -8.56 9.34 15.52
N ASN A 60 -9.46 8.92 14.64
CA ASN A 60 -9.90 9.67 13.45
C ASN A 60 -8.72 10.18 12.60
N PHE A 61 -7.71 9.32 12.43
CA PHE A 61 -6.46 9.57 11.71
C PHE A 61 -5.69 10.80 12.21
N ASN A 62 -5.86 11.17 13.47
CA ASN A 62 -5.15 12.30 14.06
C ASN A 62 -3.64 12.06 14.06
N ASN A 63 -2.87 13.01 13.53
CA ASN A 63 -1.42 12.91 13.28
C ASN A 63 -1.00 11.82 12.27
N VAL A 64 -1.93 11.30 11.47
CA VAL A 64 -1.63 10.42 10.33
C VAL A 64 -1.91 11.21 9.06
N GLU A 65 -0.93 11.35 8.17
CA GLU A 65 -1.16 11.94 6.85
C GLU A 65 -2.11 11.04 6.04
N HIS A 66 -3.23 11.60 5.59
CA HIS A 66 -4.25 10.88 4.84
C HIS A 66 -5.05 11.86 3.99
N ASP A 67 -5.67 11.36 2.93
CA ASP A 67 -6.58 12.11 2.06
C ASP A 67 -7.80 11.23 1.74
N PHE A 68 -8.94 11.87 1.45
CA PHE A 68 -10.18 11.21 1.06
C PHE A 68 -10.64 11.77 -0.28
N HIS A 69 -10.89 10.88 -1.24
CA HIS A 69 -11.51 11.24 -2.52
C HIS A 69 -12.91 10.61 -2.58
N GLU A 70 -13.95 11.45 -2.69
CA GLU A 70 -15.34 11.07 -2.96
C GLU A 70 -15.65 11.06 -4.47
#